data_AF-A0A951EJC3-F1
#
_entry.id   AF-A0A951EJC3-F1
#
_cell.length_a   1.000
_cell.length_b   1.000
_cell.length_c   1.000
_cell.angle_alpha   90.00
_cell.angle_beta   90.00
_cell.angle_gamma   90.00
#
_symmetry.space_group_name_H-M   'P 1'
#
loop_
_entity.id
_entity.type
_entity.pdbx_description
1 polymer ?
#
loop_
_entity_poly.entity_id
_entity_poly.type
_entity_poly.pdbx_seq_one_letter_code
_entity_poly.pdbx_strand_id
1 'polypeptide(L)'
;MTHYDDNPEYGAMVARLDRLQEVPTEVLNTTVVLNGLCLWGLWPAVEPDWEDCAPSDRALAERLCEGCPVTDQCLELELRTVGASTTGVWGALPEDDRRELHRVWQRRRQQPSHNDQEGGATP
;
A
#
# COMPACT_ATOMS: atom_id res chain seq x y z
N MET A 1 -13.30 -22.21 4.82
CA MET A 1 -13.31 -20.79 5.19
C MET A 1 -11.88 -20.45 5.59
N THR A 2 -11.00 -20.19 4.62
CA THR A 2 -9.59 -19.90 4.89
C THR A 2 -9.54 -18.55 5.60
N HIS A 3 -8.94 -18.49 6.79
CA HIS A 3 -8.64 -17.21 7.43
C HIS A 3 -7.67 -16.46 6.51
N TYR A 4 -8.21 -15.50 5.76
CA TYR A 4 -7.46 -14.59 4.91
C TYR A 4 -6.54 -13.65 5.72
N ASP A 5 -6.63 -13.72 7.05
CA ASP A 5 -5.89 -12.90 8.00
C ASP A 5 -4.38 -13.19 8.07
N ASP A 6 -3.92 -14.30 7.50
CA ASP A 6 -2.51 -14.74 7.48
C ASP A 6 -1.95 -14.85 6.05
N ASN A 7 -2.19 -13.85 5.18
CA ASN A 7 -1.35 -13.74 3.98
C ASN A 7 0.01 -13.14 4.39
N PRO A 8 1.10 -13.94 4.46
CA PRO A 8 2.41 -13.45 4.92
C PRO A 8 2.96 -12.34 4.03
N GLU A 9 2.55 -12.27 2.77
CA GLU A 9 2.96 -11.22 1.84
C GLU A 9 2.45 -9.85 2.29
N TYR A 10 1.19 -9.76 2.71
CA TYR A 10 0.62 -8.51 3.21
C TYR A 10 1.30 -8.07 4.51
N GLY A 11 1.66 -9.01 5.38
CA GLY A 11 2.48 -8.71 6.56
C GLY A 11 3.82 -8.07 6.19
N ALA A 12 4.52 -8.62 5.20
CA ALA A 12 5.79 -8.08 4.71
C ALA A 12 5.62 -6.71 4.03
N MET A 13 4.55 -6.53 3.23
CA MET A 13 4.22 -5.25 2.61
C MET A 13 3.99 -4.17 3.66
N VAL A 14 3.13 -4.41 4.66
CA VAL A 14 2.87 -3.44 5.73
C VAL A 14 4.14 -3.14 6.53
N ALA A 15 4.97 -4.15 6.82
CA ALA A 15 6.25 -3.93 7.51
C ALA A 15 7.18 -2.97 6.74
N ARG A 16 7.19 -3.05 5.39
CA ARG A 16 7.94 -2.10 4.56
C ARG A 16 7.42 -0.66 4.69
N LEU A 17 6.14 -0.46 4.96
CA LEU A 17 5.51 0.86 5.14
C LEU A 17 5.78 1.49 6.52
N ASP A 18 6.38 0.77 7.47
CA ASP A 18 6.71 1.35 8.79
C ASP A 18 7.69 2.52 8.69
N ARG A 19 8.59 2.51 7.70
CA ARG A 19 9.51 3.63 7.43
C ARG A 19 8.80 4.93 7.08
N LEU A 20 7.52 4.87 6.71
CA LEU A 20 6.70 6.02 6.34
C LEU A 20 5.78 6.47 7.48
N GLN A 21 5.74 5.75 8.61
CA GLN A 21 4.79 6.01 9.71
C GLN A 21 4.84 7.46 10.19
N GLU A 22 6.04 8.02 10.34
CA GLU A 22 6.25 9.38 10.83
C GLU A 22 6.16 10.47 9.74
N VAL A 23 6.08 10.07 8.47
CA VAL A 23 5.95 11.02 7.35
C VAL A 23 4.54 11.61 7.35
N PRO A 24 4.35 12.93 7.35
CA PRO A 24 3.01 13.53 7.31
C PRO A 24 2.24 13.17 6.03
N THR A 25 0.92 13.00 6.13
CA THR A 25 0.06 12.62 4.99
C THR A 25 0.16 13.62 3.83
N GLU A 26 0.28 14.91 4.09
CA GLU A 26 0.43 15.93 3.03
C GLU A 26 1.76 15.82 2.27
N VAL A 27 2.82 15.37 2.95
CA VAL A 27 4.12 15.12 2.32
C VAL A 27 4.01 13.89 1.43
N LEU A 28 3.32 12.83 1.88
CA LEU A 28 3.03 11.66 1.03
C LEU A 28 2.21 12.06 -0.20
N ASN A 29 1.14 12.82 -0.02
CA ASN A 29 0.30 13.33 -1.10
C ASN A 29 1.12 14.12 -2.13
N THR A 30 1.89 15.10 -1.67
CA THR A 30 2.77 15.90 -2.53
C THR A 30 3.77 15.02 -3.28
N THR A 31 4.40 14.07 -2.61
CA THR A 31 5.38 13.16 -3.19
C THR A 31 4.75 12.28 -4.29
N VAL A 32 3.56 11.74 -4.03
CA VAL A 32 2.84 10.86 -4.96
C VAL A 32 2.38 11.64 -6.19
N VAL A 33 1.79 12.82 -6.01
CA VAL A 33 1.35 13.66 -7.15
C VAL A 33 2.53 14.11 -8.01
N LEU A 34 3.66 14.44 -7.39
CA LEU A 34 4.85 14.94 -8.10
C LEU A 34 5.77 13.85 -8.66
N ASN A 35 5.59 12.58 -8.34
CA ASN A 35 6.53 11.54 -8.80
C ASN A 35 5.83 10.25 -9.26
N GLY A 36 4.50 10.17 -9.16
CA GLY A 36 3.71 9.04 -9.60
C GLY A 36 3.61 9.00 -11.12
N LEU A 37 4.28 8.02 -11.74
CA LEU A 37 4.32 7.91 -13.20
C LEU A 37 2.92 7.72 -13.82
N CYS A 38 2.03 7.02 -13.13
CA CYS A 38 0.65 6.80 -13.56
C CYS A 38 -0.21 8.08 -13.56
N LEU A 39 0.18 9.13 -12.82
CA LEU A 39 -0.52 10.41 -12.77
C LEU A 39 0.00 11.42 -13.80
N TRP A 40 1.14 11.15 -14.43
CA TRP A 40 1.87 12.11 -15.27
C TRP A 40 1.48 12.08 -16.76
N GLY A 41 0.36 11.43 -17.11
CA GLY A 41 -0.04 11.31 -18.52
C GLY A 41 0.96 10.52 -19.37
N LEU A 42 1.90 9.80 -18.73
CA LEU A 42 2.79 8.82 -19.36
C LEU A 42 2.03 7.58 -19.81
N TRP A 43 0.75 7.47 -19.44
CA TRP A 43 -0.14 6.47 -19.97
C TRP A 43 -0.43 6.75 -21.45
N PRO A 44 -0.37 5.74 -22.32
CA PRO A 44 -0.70 5.93 -23.73
C PRO A 44 -2.10 6.53 -23.88
N ALA A 45 -2.24 7.50 -24.79
CA ALA A 45 -3.51 8.13 -25.12
C ALA A 45 -4.53 7.15 -25.73
N VAL A 46 -4.04 6.01 -26.22
CA VAL A 46 -4.86 4.86 -26.62
C VAL A 46 -4.87 3.89 -25.45
N GLU A 47 -6.07 3.60 -24.96
CA GLU A 47 -6.29 2.60 -23.93
C GLU A 47 -5.72 1.26 -24.43
N PRO A 48 -4.85 0.57 -23.67
CA PRO A 48 -4.35 -0.74 -24.06
C PRO A 48 -5.51 -1.72 -24.21
N ASP A 49 -5.34 -2.70 -25.10
CA ASP A 49 -6.24 -3.85 -25.14
C ASP A 49 -6.10 -4.65 -23.85
N TRP A 50 -6.99 -4.38 -22.90
CA TRP A 50 -6.92 -4.92 -21.54
C TRP A 50 -7.38 -6.37 -21.44
N GLU A 51 -8.04 -6.93 -22.48
CA GLU A 51 -8.58 -8.30 -22.46
C GLU A 51 -7.48 -9.37 -22.30
N ASP A 52 -6.23 -9.06 -22.68
CA ASP A 52 -5.07 -9.96 -22.56
C ASP A 52 -3.81 -9.29 -21.95
N CYS A 53 -3.95 -8.15 -21.27
CA CYS A 53 -2.79 -7.40 -20.76
C CYS A 53 -2.05 -8.07 -19.60
N ALA A 54 -2.74 -8.92 -18.81
CA ALA A 54 -2.18 -9.59 -17.65
C ALA A 54 -3.02 -10.81 -17.24
N PRO A 55 -2.43 -11.82 -16.58
CA PRO A 55 -3.14 -13.02 -16.12
C PRO A 55 -4.06 -12.79 -14.90
N SER A 56 -4.00 -11.60 -14.26
CA SER A 56 -4.85 -11.22 -13.14
C SER A 56 -4.82 -9.70 -12.92
N ASP A 57 -5.81 -9.17 -12.20
CA ASP A 57 -5.85 -7.75 -11.78
C ASP A 57 -4.62 -7.36 -10.96
N ARG A 58 -4.07 -8.29 -10.17
CA ARG A 58 -2.83 -8.08 -9.43
C ARG A 58 -1.64 -7.93 -10.36
N ALA A 59 -1.47 -8.84 -11.31
CA ALA A 59 -0.40 -8.75 -12.30
C ALA A 59 -0.53 -7.49 -13.17
N LEU A 60 -1.76 -7.06 -13.46
CA LEU A 60 -2.02 -5.79 -14.12
C LEU A 60 -1.56 -4.62 -13.24
N ALA A 61 -2.01 -4.55 -11.98
CA ALA A 61 -1.64 -3.49 -11.05
C ALA A 61 -0.12 -3.37 -10.85
N GLU A 62 0.59 -4.49 -10.76
CA GLU A 62 2.05 -4.55 -10.69
C GLU A 62 2.69 -3.95 -11.96
N ARG A 63 2.22 -4.35 -13.15
CA ARG A 63 2.70 -3.83 -14.43
C ARG A 63 2.47 -2.33 -14.58
N LEU A 64 1.32 -1.82 -14.12
CA LEU A 64 0.98 -0.40 -14.19
C LEU A 64 1.86 0.47 -13.29
N CYS A 65 2.36 -0.10 -12.20
CA CYS A 65 3.24 0.58 -11.25
C CYS A 65 4.73 0.26 -11.48
N GLU A 66 5.06 -0.52 -12.51
CA GLU A 66 6.43 -0.90 -12.82
C GLU A 66 7.32 0.35 -13.05
N GLY A 67 8.46 0.41 -12.37
CA GLY A 67 9.37 1.55 -12.43
C GLY A 67 8.91 2.82 -11.69
N CYS A 68 7.73 2.83 -11.07
CA CYS A 68 7.26 3.98 -10.29
C CYS A 68 8.13 4.16 -9.03
N PRO A 69 8.75 5.34 -8.80
CA PRO A 69 9.67 5.54 -7.68
C PRO A 69 8.97 5.69 -6.32
N VAL A 70 7.64 5.81 -6.32
CA VAL A 70 6.84 6.18 -5.14
C VAL A 70 5.75 5.16 -4.80
N THR A 71 5.94 3.90 -5.19
CA THR A 71 4.95 2.82 -4.97
C THR A 71 4.56 2.66 -3.50
N ASP A 72 5.54 2.68 -2.58
CA ASP A 72 5.25 2.55 -1.14
C ASP A 72 4.56 3.78 -0.55
N GLN A 73 4.96 4.98 -0.98
CA GLN A 73 4.35 6.24 -0.56
C GLN A 73 2.91 6.34 -1.06
N CYS A 74 2.65 5.88 -2.29
CA CYS A 74 1.33 5.77 -2.87
C CYS A 74 0.45 4.81 -2.07
N LEU A 75 0.99 3.65 -1.70
CA LEU A 75 0.27 2.67 -0.89
C LEU A 75 -0.05 3.20 0.52
N GLU A 76 0.94 3.75 1.22
CA GLU A 76 0.75 4.30 2.57
C GLU A 76 -0.21 5.49 2.57
N LEU A 77 -0.13 6.37 1.56
CA LEU A 77 -1.07 7.49 1.40
C LEU A 77 -2.50 6.96 1.32
N GLU A 78 -2.75 6.04 0.40
CA GLU A 78 -4.08 5.49 0.16
C GLU A 78 -4.64 4.81 1.41
N LEU A 79 -3.82 4.01 2.11
CA LEU A 79 -4.22 3.33 3.35
C LEU A 79 -4.59 4.31 4.48
N ARG A 80 -4.06 5.54 4.48
CA ARG A 80 -4.38 6.58 5.46
C ARG A 80 -5.63 7.38 5.13
N THR A 81 -5.89 7.62 3.85
CA THR A 81 -6.91 8.59 3.43
C THR A 81 -8.25 7.93 3.18
N VAL A 82 -8.28 6.85 2.40
CA VAL A 82 -9.53 6.28 1.89
C VAL A 82 -9.57 4.76 2.01
N GLY A 83 -8.40 4.10 1.97
CA GLY A 83 -8.21 2.69 2.27
C GLY A 83 -9.07 1.76 1.42
N ALA A 84 -10.13 1.21 2.01
CA ALA A 84 -10.99 0.23 1.38
C ALA A 84 -12.09 0.84 0.48
N SER A 85 -12.28 2.16 0.44
CA SER A 85 -13.38 2.78 -0.33
C SER A 85 -12.99 3.38 -1.68
N THR A 86 -11.72 3.34 -2.06
CA THR A 86 -11.26 3.83 -3.38
C THR A 86 -11.27 2.71 -4.41
N THR A 87 -11.50 3.08 -5.67
CA THR A 87 -11.37 2.17 -6.83
C THR A 87 -10.05 2.38 -7.56
N GLY A 88 -9.59 1.36 -8.27
CA GLY A 88 -8.39 1.42 -9.10
C GLY A 88 -7.12 0.96 -8.39
N VAL A 89 -5.99 1.16 -9.07
CA VAL A 89 -4.66 0.69 -8.66
C VAL A 89 -3.95 1.72 -7.81
N TRP A 90 -3.48 1.29 -6.64
CA TRP A 90 -2.71 2.12 -5.71
C TRP A 90 -1.54 1.30 -5.17
N GLY A 91 -0.32 1.82 -5.31
CA GLY A 91 0.87 1.16 -4.79
C GLY A 91 1.05 -0.26 -5.31
N ALA A 92 0.81 -0.48 -6.60
CA ALA A 92 0.87 -1.79 -7.28
C ALA A 92 -0.17 -2.82 -6.82
N LEU A 93 -1.25 -2.41 -6.14
CA LEU A 93 -2.31 -3.32 -5.72
C LEU A 93 -3.68 -2.97 -6.33
N PRO A 94 -4.45 -3.98 -6.75
CA PRO A 94 -5.85 -3.82 -7.09
C PRO A 94 -6.71 -3.57 -5.85
N GLU A 95 -7.99 -3.31 -6.06
CA GLU A 95 -8.92 -2.95 -4.98
C GLU A 95 -9.06 -4.07 -3.93
N ASP A 96 -9.28 -5.31 -4.35
CA ASP A 96 -9.52 -6.44 -3.43
C ASP A 96 -8.31 -6.70 -2.52
N ASP A 97 -7.11 -6.81 -3.08
CA ASP A 97 -5.87 -6.97 -2.32
C ASP A 97 -5.66 -5.81 -1.35
N ARG A 98 -5.97 -4.58 -1.78
CA ARG A 98 -5.84 -3.40 -0.93
C ARG A 98 -6.82 -3.43 0.24
N ARG A 99 -8.06 -3.87 0.03
CA ARG A 99 -9.08 -4.02 1.10
C ARG A 99 -8.58 -4.97 2.20
N GLU A 100 -7.89 -6.04 1.81
CA GLU A 100 -7.33 -7.02 2.73
C GLU A 100 -6.09 -6.49 3.45
N LEU A 101 -5.15 -5.90 2.69
CA LEU A 101 -3.96 -5.24 3.22
C LEU A 101 -4.33 -4.17 4.25
N HIS A 102 -5.38 -3.38 3.99
CA HIS A 102 -5.84 -2.33 4.90
C HIS A 102 -6.21 -2.86 6.29
N ARG A 103 -6.81 -4.06 6.38
CA ARG A 103 -7.09 -4.72 7.67
C ARG A 103 -5.81 -5.12 8.42
N VAL A 104 -4.79 -5.59 7.70
CA VAL A 104 -3.48 -5.93 8.27
C VAL A 104 -2.77 -4.67 8.75
N TRP A 105 -2.78 -3.61 7.93
CA TRP A 105 -2.19 -2.32 8.24
C TRP A 105 -2.82 -1.66 9.48
N GLN A 106 -4.14 -1.62 9.56
CA GLN A 106 -4.86 -1.08 10.72
C GLN A 106 -4.47 -1.80 12.02
N ARG A 107 -4.41 -3.15 12.00
CA ARG A 107 -4.00 -3.95 13.15
C ARG A 107 -2.58 -3.61 13.58
N ARG A 108 -1.64 -3.44 12.65
CA ARG A 108 -0.25 -3.09 12.96
C ARG A 108 -0.12 -1.68 13.55
N ARG A 109 -0.87 -0.70 13.03
CA ARG A 109 -0.86 0.69 13.52
C ARG A 109 -1.54 0.86 14.89
N GLN A 110 -2.48 -0.03 15.23
CA GLN A 110 -3.16 -0.02 16.52
C GLN A 110 -2.43 -0.78 17.62
N GLN A 111 -1.42 -1.60 17.29
CA GLN A 111 -0.61 -2.27 18.30
C GLN A 111 0.23 -1.22 19.02
N PRO A 112 0.06 -1.04 20.35
CA PRO A 112 1.01 -0.26 21.13
C PRO A 112 2.39 -0.86 20.91
N SER A 113 3.40 -0.03 20.69
CA SER A 113 4.79 -0.46 20.69
C SER A 113 5.07 -1.18 22.01
N HIS A 114 5.07 -2.52 22.00
CA HIS A 114 5.39 -3.33 23.16
C HIS A 114 6.90 -3.23 23.40
N ASN A 115 7.34 -2.10 23.94
CA ASN A 115 8.74 -1.90 24.33
C ASN A 115 8.89 -0.94 25.54
N ASP A 116 7.95 -0.98 26.48
CA ASP A 116 8.03 -0.33 27.80
C ASP A 116 7.98 -1.36 28.95
N GLN A 117 8.68 -2.49 28.80
CA GLN A 117 8.76 -3.52 29.86
C GLN A 117 10.21 -3.95 30.17
N GLU A 118 11.13 -2.99 30.25
CA GLU A 118 12.39 -3.14 30.98
C GLU A 118 12.53 -1.98 31.97
N GLY A 119 12.00 -2.15 33.18
CA GLY A 119 11.91 -1.04 34.12
C GLY A 119 11.48 -1.40 35.54
N GLY A 120 12.20 -2.33 36.18
CA GLY A 120 12.42 -2.27 37.63
C GLY A 120 11.61 -3.20 38.53
N ALA A 121 12.31 -4.14 39.16
CA ALA A 121 12.31 -4.27 40.63
C ALA A 121 13.39 -5.29 41.08
N THR A 122 14.53 -4.79 41.53
CA THR A 122 15.40 -5.38 42.57
C THR A 122 16.11 -4.18 43.21
N PRO A 123 16.08 -3.99 44.54
CA PRO A 123 16.56 -4.94 45.56
C PRO A 123 15.48 -5.52 46.48
#